data_AF-A0A1B3X6L1-F1
#
_entry.id   AF-A0A1B3X6L1-F1
#
_cell.length_a   1.000
_cell.length_b   1.000
_cell.length_c   1.000
_cell.angle_alpha   90.00
_cell.angle_beta   90.00
_cell.angle_gamma   90.00
#
_symmetry.space_group_name_H-M   'P 1'
#
loop_
_entity.id
_entity.type
_entity.pdbx_description
1 polymer ?
#
loop_
_entity_poly.entity_id
_entity_poly.type
_entity_poly.pdbx_seq_one_letter_code
_entity_poly.pdbx_strand_id
1 'polypeptide(L)'
;MKKRLIPWAGACDIKAITPMQIDEFYATLLQQGRADGKGGLSAKSVLYIHRVLNGALGHAVQKGLLVKNPLLSVTNIPKAKKFKASAYSAEEIRSLLEAAVAENSFWQAAIALAAI
;
A
#
# COMPACT_ATOMS: atom_id res chain seq x y z
N MET A 1 -1.97 4.99 7.28
CA MET A 1 -1.29 6.10 6.56
C MET A 1 -0.99 7.29 7.48
N LYS A 2 -2.00 7.92 8.11
CA LYS A 2 -1.82 9.07 9.05
C LYS A 2 -0.75 8.84 10.12
N LYS A 3 -0.74 7.68 10.78
CA LYS A 3 0.20 7.34 11.87
C LYS A 3 1.69 7.35 11.49
N ARG A 4 2.07 7.46 10.21
CA ARG A 4 3.47 7.31 9.77
C ARG A 4 3.97 8.43 8.87
N LEU A 5 3.08 8.99 8.05
CA LEU A 5 3.44 10.15 7.24
C LEU A 5 3.53 11.42 8.09
N ILE A 6 2.64 11.59 9.08
CA ILE A 6 2.59 12.80 9.91
C ILE A 6 3.82 12.92 10.82
N PRO A 7 4.30 11.87 11.51
CA PRO A 7 5.52 12.00 12.33
C PRO A 7 6.77 12.34 11.52
N TRP A 8 6.88 11.81 10.29
CA TRP A 8 8.04 12.04 9.43
C TRP A 8 7.98 13.39 8.69
N ALA A 9 6.85 13.72 8.07
CA ALA A 9 6.69 14.96 7.31
C ALA A 9 6.26 16.16 8.17
N GLY A 10 5.66 15.95 9.33
CA GLY A 10 5.19 17.01 10.21
C GLY A 10 6.29 17.68 11.04
N ALA A 11 7.46 17.03 11.15
CA ALA A 11 8.63 17.59 11.83
C ALA A 11 9.61 18.29 10.88
N CYS A 12 9.44 18.16 9.57
CA CYS A 12 10.34 18.71 8.56
C CYS A 12 9.66 19.84 7.79
N ASP A 13 10.39 20.93 7.52
CA ASP A 13 9.96 21.90 6.52
C ASP A 13 9.90 21.22 5.16
N ILE A 14 8.78 21.39 4.44
CA ILE A 14 8.57 20.86 3.09
C ILE A 14 9.71 21.23 2.14
N LYS A 15 10.34 22.42 2.33
CA LYS A 15 11.48 22.88 1.54
C LYS A 15 12.80 22.16 1.86
N ALA A 16 12.92 21.58 3.04
CA ALA A 16 14.11 20.86 3.48
C ALA A 16 14.10 19.37 3.12
N ILE A 17 12.99 18.85 2.59
CA ILE A 17 12.86 17.44 2.23
C ILE A 17 13.78 17.12 1.05
N THR A 18 14.80 16.30 1.32
CA THR A 18 15.73 15.82 0.29
C THR A 18 15.31 14.44 -0.25
N PRO A 19 15.72 14.07 -1.48
CA PRO A 19 15.50 12.73 -2.02
C PRO A 19 16.08 11.62 -1.12
N MET A 20 17.25 11.88 -0.53
CA MET A 20 17.94 10.93 0.34
C MET A 20 17.14 10.62 1.62
N GLN A 21 16.53 11.64 2.24
CA GLN A 21 15.65 11.44 3.40
C GLN A 21 14.42 10.59 3.05
N ILE A 22 13.91 10.70 1.82
CA ILE A 22 12.81 9.88 1.34
C ILE A 22 13.25 8.43 1.14
N ASP A 23 14.44 8.21 0.57
CA ASP A 23 15.01 6.86 0.42
C ASP A 23 15.22 6.18 1.78
N GLU A 24 15.77 6.90 2.77
CA GLU A 24 15.93 6.41 4.15
C GLU A 24 14.58 6.12 4.82
N PHE A 25 13.59 6.97 4.58
CA PHE A 25 12.24 6.75 5.08
C PHE A 25 11.61 5.48 4.51
N TYR A 26 11.79 5.21 3.21
CA TYR A 26 11.32 3.97 2.59
C TYR A 26 12.05 2.75 3.13
N ALA A 27 13.37 2.82 3.32
CA ALA A 27 14.13 1.74 3.93
C ALA A 27 13.63 1.44 5.36
N THR A 28 13.39 2.47 6.15
CA THR A 28 12.85 2.36 7.51
C THR A 28 11.46 1.72 7.50
N LEU A 29 10.58 2.16 6.59
CA LEU A 29 9.25 1.56 6.45
C LEU A 29 9.32 0.08 6.04
N LEU A 30 10.27 -0.30 5.18
CA LEU A 30 10.44 -1.70 4.76
C LEU A 30 11.01 -2.59 5.87
N GLN A 31 11.75 -2.04 6.84
CA GLN A 31 12.35 -2.81 7.93
C GLN A 31 11.51 -2.83 9.21
N GLN A 32 11.00 -1.67 9.62
CA GLN A 32 10.34 -1.46 10.93
C GLN A 32 9.00 -0.75 10.79
N GLY A 33 8.45 -0.70 9.58
CA GLY A 33 7.28 0.09 9.31
C GLY A 33 5.99 -0.46 9.91
N ARG A 34 5.89 -1.66 10.50
CA ARG A 34 4.60 -2.18 10.99
C ARG A 34 4.09 -1.41 12.22
N ALA A 35 2.77 -1.38 12.39
CA ALA A 35 2.14 -0.63 13.49
C ALA A 35 2.31 -1.31 14.85
N ASP A 36 2.58 -2.61 14.86
CA ASP A 36 2.86 -3.43 16.05
C ASP A 36 4.35 -3.47 16.41
N GLY A 37 5.21 -2.76 15.66
CA GLY A 37 6.67 -2.75 15.85
C GLY A 37 7.37 -4.06 15.47
N LYS A 38 6.63 -5.10 15.10
CA LYS A 38 7.18 -6.44 14.79
C LYS A 38 7.42 -6.60 13.29
N GLY A 39 8.27 -5.74 12.74
CA GLY A 39 8.84 -5.88 11.40
C GLY A 39 8.39 -4.83 10.38
N GLY A 40 8.57 -5.19 9.11
CA GLY A 40 8.51 -4.29 7.96
C GLY A 40 7.17 -4.18 7.26
N LEU A 41 6.96 -3.06 6.58
CA LEU A 41 5.80 -2.87 5.72
C LEU A 41 6.02 -3.55 4.36
N SER A 42 4.93 -4.07 3.79
CA SER A 42 5.00 -4.65 2.45
C SER A 42 5.36 -3.59 1.40
N ALA A 43 6.09 -3.98 0.35
CA ALA A 43 6.45 -3.10 -0.76
C ALA A 43 5.21 -2.41 -1.39
N LYS A 44 4.07 -3.10 -1.43
CA LYS A 44 2.79 -2.52 -1.90
C LYS A 44 2.33 -1.36 -1.01
N SER A 45 2.47 -1.51 0.30
CA SER A 45 2.08 -0.46 1.25
C SER A 45 3.00 0.76 1.15
N VAL A 46 4.31 0.55 0.99
CA VAL A 46 5.26 1.65 0.78
C VAL A 46 5.01 2.34 -0.56
N LEU A 47 4.63 1.61 -1.62
CA LEU A 47 4.20 2.22 -2.89
C LEU A 47 2.96 3.11 -2.76
N TYR A 48 1.98 2.73 -1.95
CA TYR A 48 0.85 3.62 -1.68
C TYR A 48 1.31 4.92 -1.00
N ILE A 49 2.24 4.83 -0.05
CA ILE A 49 2.83 6.00 0.62
C ILE A 49 3.57 6.87 -0.39
N HIS A 50 4.39 6.28 -1.25
CA HIS A 50 5.09 6.98 -2.34
C HIS A 50 4.13 7.77 -3.23
N ARG A 51 3.03 7.14 -3.68
CA ARG A 51 2.04 7.80 -4.55
C ARG A 51 1.37 9.01 -3.88
N VAL A 52 0.98 8.87 -2.61
CA VAL A 52 0.37 9.98 -1.85
C VAL A 52 1.35 11.12 -1.65
N LEU A 53 2.61 10.80 -1.29
CA LEU A 53 3.66 11.81 -1.14
C LEU A 53 3.94 12.52 -2.47
N ASN A 54 3.92 11.79 -3.59
CA ASN A 54 4.11 12.37 -4.92
C ASN A 54 3.00 13.36 -5.29
N GLY A 55 1.74 13.01 -5.01
CA GLY A 55 0.61 13.92 -5.21
C GLY A 55 0.75 15.17 -4.34
N ALA A 56 1.04 15.00 -3.04
CA ALA A 56 1.18 16.12 -2.11
C ALA A 56 2.30 17.09 -2.49
N LEU A 57 3.50 16.57 -2.81
CA LEU A 57 4.64 17.39 -3.25
C LEU A 57 4.41 18.00 -4.63
N GLY A 58 3.72 17.30 -5.53
CA GLY A 58 3.26 17.85 -6.81
C GLY A 58 2.34 19.06 -6.63
N HIS A 59 1.39 19.00 -5.69
CA HIS A 59 0.56 20.15 -5.34
C HIS A 59 1.36 21.30 -4.71
N ALA A 60 2.38 21.00 -3.91
CA ALA A 60 3.26 22.02 -3.36
C ALA A 60 4.04 22.75 -4.46
N VAL A 61 4.49 22.04 -5.49
CA VAL A 61 5.11 22.65 -6.69
C VAL A 61 4.11 23.52 -7.45
N GLN A 62 2.89 23.02 -7.70
CA GLN A 62 1.84 23.79 -8.39
C GLN A 62 1.47 25.09 -7.64
N LYS A 63 1.52 25.08 -6.31
CA LYS A 63 1.28 26.26 -5.46
C LYS A 63 2.51 27.17 -5.31
N GLY A 64 3.63 26.86 -5.97
CA GLY A 64 4.86 27.64 -5.89
C GLY A 64 5.61 27.53 -4.55
N LEU A 65 5.25 26.58 -3.70
CA LEU A 65 5.93 26.33 -2.41
C LEU A 65 7.29 25.63 -2.62
N LEU A 66 7.39 24.84 -3.69
CA LEU A 66 8.58 24.13 -4.12
C LEU A 66 8.88 24.43 -5.59
N VAL A 67 10.16 24.55 -5.93
CA VAL A 67 10.60 24.72 -7.32
C VAL A 67 10.51 23.41 -8.10
N LYS A 68 10.78 22.27 -7.44
CA LYS A 68 10.78 20.94 -8.05
C LYS A 68 10.33 19.91 -7.02
N ASN A 69 9.67 18.86 -7.48
CA ASN A 69 9.28 17.74 -6.65
C ASN A 69 10.51 16.84 -6.36
N PRO A 70 10.96 16.73 -5.09
CA PRO A 70 12.15 15.93 -4.74
C PRO A 70 11.95 14.43 -5.00
N LEU A 71 10.72 13.93 -5.10
CA LEU A 71 10.45 12.52 -5.41
C LEU A 71 10.88 12.10 -6.82
N LEU A 72 11.09 13.05 -7.74
CA LEU A 72 11.57 12.73 -9.09
C LEU A 72 13.01 12.22 -9.12
N SER A 73 13.77 12.44 -8.04
CA SER A 73 15.18 12.01 -7.91
C SER A 73 15.36 10.84 -6.96
N VAL A 74 14.27 10.25 -6.46
CA VAL A 74 14.28 9.11 -5.53
C VAL A 74 14.48 7.82 -6.29
N THR A 75 15.41 6.99 -5.82
CA THR A 75 15.85 5.79 -6.55
C THR A 75 15.32 4.49 -5.93
N ASN A 76 15.09 4.43 -4.61
CA ASN A 76 14.62 3.22 -3.93
C ASN A 76 13.09 3.09 -3.93
N ILE A 77 12.46 3.23 -5.10
CA ILE A 77 11.02 3.00 -5.23
C ILE A 77 10.74 1.49 -5.11
N PRO A 78 9.99 1.04 -4.10
CA PRO A 78 9.73 -0.38 -3.90
C PRO A 78 8.93 -0.95 -5.07
N LYS A 79 9.33 -2.10 -5.61
CA LYS A 79 8.56 -2.81 -6.64
C LYS A 79 7.66 -3.84 -5.95
N ALA A 80 6.35 -3.59 -5.92
CA ALA A 80 5.41 -4.60 -5.44
C ALA A 80 5.36 -5.77 -6.43
N LYS A 81 5.58 -6.99 -5.94
CA LYS A 81 5.29 -8.21 -6.70
C LYS A 81 3.79 -8.24 -7.02
N LYS A 82 3.46 -8.54 -8.28
CA LYS A 82 2.06 -8.77 -8.68
C LYS A 82 1.56 -10.01 -7.93
N PHE A 83 0.52 -9.83 -7.14
CA PHE A 83 -0.19 -10.97 -6.56
C PHE A 83 -0.91 -11.69 -7.71
N LYS A 84 -0.63 -12.99 -7.86
CA LYS A 84 -1.43 -13.86 -8.71
C LYS A 84 -2.50 -14.46 -7.81
N ALA A 85 -3.74 -14.04 -8.00
CA ALA A 85 -4.86 -14.74 -7.39
C ALA A 85 -4.93 -16.13 -8.03
N SER A 86 -4.94 -17.18 -7.22
CA SER A 86 -5.37 -18.50 -7.71
C SER A 86 -6.88 -18.44 -7.85
N ALA A 87 -7.38 -18.81 -9.02
CA ALA A 87 -8.80 -19.17 -9.12
C ALA A 87 -9.00 -20.49 -8.37
N TYR A 88 -10.16 -20.65 -7.75
CA TYR A 88 -10.54 -21.94 -7.16
C TYR A 88 -10.74 -22.99 -8.26
N SER A 89 -10.32 -24.23 -8.01
CA SER A 89 -10.66 -25.36 -8.89
C SER A 89 -12.14 -25.73 -8.74
N ALA A 90 -12.67 -26.53 -9.68
CA ALA A 90 -14.05 -26.99 -9.61
C ALA A 90 -14.34 -27.81 -8.33
N GLU A 91 -13.34 -28.55 -7.85
CA GLU A 91 -13.40 -29.34 -6.62
C GLU A 91 -13.40 -28.44 -5.38
N GLU A 92 -12.59 -27.38 -5.37
CA GLU A 92 -12.57 -26.40 -4.27
C GLU A 92 -13.88 -25.61 -4.20
N ILE A 93 -14.47 -25.25 -5.35
CA ILE A 93 -15.79 -24.59 -5.40
C ILE A 93 -16.87 -25.53 -4.87
N ARG A 94 -16.84 -26.82 -5.22
CA ARG A 94 -17.78 -27.82 -4.68
C ARG A 94 -17.68 -27.95 -3.17
N SER A 95 -16.46 -28.10 -2.65
CA SER A 95 -16.22 -28.19 -1.21
C SER A 95 -16.69 -26.93 -0.47
N LEU A 96 -16.47 -25.75 -1.06
CA LEU A 96 -16.95 -24.48 -0.52
C LEU A 96 -18.49 -24.38 -0.52
N LEU A 97 -19.15 -24.85 -1.58
CA LEU A 97 -20.60 -24.88 -1.67
C LEU A 97 -21.22 -25.84 -0.65
N GLU A 98 -20.64 -27.02 -0.45
CA GLU A 98 -21.09 -28.00 0.56
C GLU A 98 -20.95 -27.44 1.98
N ALA A 99 -19.84 -26.76 2.29
CA ALA A 99 -19.65 -26.10 3.57
C ALA A 99 -20.66 -24.96 3.81
N ALA A 100 -21.01 -24.20 2.76
CA ALA A 100 -21.98 -23.10 2.86
C ALA A 100 -23.41 -23.59 3.14
N VAL A 101 -23.79 -24.78 2.66
CA VAL A 101 -25.10 -25.40 2.94
C VAL A 101 -25.29 -25.67 4.43
N ALA A 102 -24.22 -26.05 5.12
CA ALA A 102 -24.27 -26.36 6.56
C ALA A 102 -24.50 -25.11 7.44
N GLU A 103 -24.23 -23.90 6.91
CA GLU A 103 -24.25 -22.67 7.68
C GLU A 103 -25.44 -21.75 7.32
N ASN A 104 -25.70 -21.50 6.03
CA ASN A 104 -26.86 -20.72 5.57
C ASN A 104 -27.11 -20.80 4.05
N SER A 105 -28.37 -20.98 3.63
CA SER A 105 -28.78 -21.03 2.21
C SER A 105 -28.44 -19.75 1.41
N PHE A 106 -28.29 -18.59 2.06
CA PHE A 106 -27.92 -17.33 1.39
C PHE A 106 -26.50 -17.37 0.80
N TRP A 107 -25.54 -17.95 1.51
CA TRP A 107 -24.14 -17.99 1.07
C TRP A 107 -23.95 -18.91 -0.14
N GLN A 108 -24.71 -20.00 -0.22
CA GLN A 108 -24.68 -20.89 -1.37
C GLN A 108 -25.12 -20.20 -2.66
N ALA A 109 -26.20 -19.40 -2.60
CA ALA A 109 -26.68 -18.62 -3.74
C ALA A 109 -25.66 -17.55 -4.18
N ALA A 110 -25.03 -16.87 -3.21
CA ALA A 110 -24.00 -15.86 -3.50
C ALA A 110 -22.73 -16.46 -4.15
N ILE A 111 -22.27 -17.62 -3.67
CA ILE A 111 -21.10 -18.32 -4.23
C ILE A 111 -21.39 -18.84 -5.63
N ALA A 112 -22.57 -19.43 -5.85
CA ALA A 112 -22.97 -19.94 -7.16
C ALA A 112 -23.06 -18.82 -8.21
N LEU A 113 -23.59 -17.65 -7.86
CA LEU A 113 -23.66 -16.50 -8.77
C LEU A 113 -22.29 -15.93 -9.12
N ALA A 114 -21.35 -15.91 -8.17
CA ALA A 114 -19.99 -15.41 -8.38
C ALA A 114 -19.11 -16.35 -9.21
N ALA A 115 -19.54 -17.61 -9.40
CA ALA A 115 -18.82 -18.63 -10.16
C ALA A 115 -19.24 -18.72 -11.64
N ILE A 116 -20.32 -18.03 -12.05
CA ILE A 116 -20.81 -17.93 -13.44
C ILE A 116 -20.19 -16.68 -14.10
#